data_AF-A0A7D7QH83-F1
#
_entry.id   AF-A0A7D7QH83-F1
#
_cell.length_a   1.000
_cell.length_b   1.000
_cell.length_c   1.000
_cell.angle_alpha   90.00
_cell.angle_beta   90.00
_cell.angle_gamma   90.00
#
_symmetry.space_group_name_H-M   'P 1'
#
loop_
_entity.id
_entity.type
_entity.pdbx_description
1 polymer ?
#
loop_
_entity_poly.entity_id
_entity_poly.type
_entity_poly.pdbx_seq_one_letter_code
_entity_poly.pdbx_strand_id
1 'polypeptide(L)'
;MTEGGGVTIAKSRPEYLMYEARKQLGKPLKVLDGAGEQMSFYGRTLAWIPKTLVHYTREVLRLLAEVAFGSGGLAVIGGTIGVMVLMSGFTGVVVGLQGYAALDQIGSQALTGFLSAYVNTREVAPLVAGLALSATVGCGFTAQLGAMRISEEIDALETMAVPSIPFLVSTRVIAGFIAVIPLYVLGLLSAYLASRVVTTVFNGQSGGSYDHYFNLFLPPADVLWSFGKVLVFAFVIILVHCYYGYYASGGPAGVGVAVGHAVRAALVLIAVLDFFLGLAIWGTTTTVRVGG
;
A
#
# COMPACT_ATOMS: atom_id res chain seq x y z
N MET A 1 54.64 14.82 23.68
CA MET A 1 54.79 16.24 24.08
C MET A 1 55.23 16.97 22.83
N THR A 2 54.41 17.75 22.13
CA THR A 2 53.48 18.79 22.62
C THR A 2 52.25 18.94 21.72
N GLU A 3 51.15 19.39 22.35
CA GLU A 3 49.79 19.58 21.85
C GLU A 3 49.61 20.76 20.87
N GLY A 4 48.51 20.70 20.11
CA GLY A 4 47.47 21.75 20.19
C GLY A 4 47.52 22.89 19.18
N GLY A 5 46.49 22.99 18.33
CA GLY A 5 46.25 24.18 17.53
C GLY A 5 45.06 24.11 16.57
N GLY A 6 43.96 23.44 16.96
CA GLY A 6 42.72 23.47 16.20
C GLY A 6 42.12 24.88 16.21
N VAL A 7 42.19 25.58 15.08
CA VAL A 7 41.50 26.87 14.89
C VAL A 7 40.00 26.60 14.78
N THR A 8 39.35 26.60 15.94
CA THR A 8 37.88 26.61 16.02
C THR A 8 37.47 28.06 15.91
N ILE A 9 37.06 28.50 14.71
CA ILE A 9 36.56 29.87 14.51
C ILE A 9 35.24 30.00 15.28
N ALA A 10 35.31 30.61 16.47
CA ALA A 10 34.14 31.00 17.23
C ALA A 10 33.42 32.13 16.47
N LYS A 11 32.40 31.78 15.69
CA LYS A 11 31.49 32.75 15.07
C LYS A 11 30.91 33.66 16.15
N SER A 12 30.86 34.96 15.89
CA SER A 12 30.26 35.91 16.82
C SER A 12 28.78 35.59 17.04
N ARG A 13 28.24 35.86 18.24
CA ARG A 13 26.83 35.60 18.62
C ARG A 13 25.78 36.04 17.55
N PRO A 14 25.94 37.18 16.85
CA PRO A 14 25.03 37.54 15.75
C PRO A 14 25.21 36.71 14.46
N GLU A 15 26.42 36.26 14.13
CA GLU A 15 26.68 35.42 12.95
C GLU A 15 26.18 33.99 13.12
N TYR A 16 26.22 33.46 14.35
CA TYR A 16 25.61 32.17 14.68
C TYR A 16 24.09 32.23 14.52
N LEU A 17 23.45 33.29 15.03
CA LEU A 17 22.00 33.52 14.87
C LEU A 17 21.59 33.68 13.40
N MET A 18 22.37 34.40 12.58
CA MET A 18 22.10 34.51 11.14
C MET A 18 22.32 33.20 10.38
N TYR A 19 23.33 32.40 10.76
CA TYR A 19 23.55 31.08 10.18
C TYR A 19 22.41 30.12 10.52
N GLU A 20 21.93 30.14 11.76
CA GLU A 20 20.84 29.29 12.22
C GLU A 20 19.50 29.73 11.63
N ALA A 21 19.25 31.04 11.52
CA ALA A 21 18.10 31.59 10.80
C ALA A 21 18.11 31.21 9.31
N ARG A 22 19.25 31.34 8.61
CA ARG A 22 19.39 30.88 7.21
C ARG A 22 19.24 29.37 7.07
N LYS A 23 19.76 28.59 8.03
CA LYS A 23 19.59 27.14 8.07
C LYS A 23 18.14 26.75 8.29
N GLN A 24 17.39 27.48 9.12
CA GLN A 24 15.96 27.27 9.33
C GLN A 24 15.11 27.72 8.13
N LEU A 25 15.46 28.83 7.46
CA LEU A 25 14.83 29.28 6.22
C LEU A 25 15.12 28.36 5.02
N GLY A 26 16.26 27.67 5.00
CA GLY A 26 16.62 26.69 3.97
C GLY A 26 16.00 25.29 4.16
N LYS A 27 15.44 24.98 5.34
CA LYS A 27 14.74 23.70 5.59
C LYS A 27 13.52 23.49 4.70
N PRO A 28 12.58 24.45 4.52
CA PRO A 28 11.43 24.25 3.65
C PRO A 28 11.83 24.07 2.18
N LEU A 29 12.86 24.78 1.71
CA LEU A 29 13.42 24.62 0.36
C LEU A 29 13.94 23.20 0.13
N LYS A 30 14.68 22.62 1.09
CA LYS A 30 15.18 21.25 0.99
C LYS A 30 14.08 20.18 0.98
N VAL A 31 12.96 20.43 1.68
CA VAL A 31 11.79 19.52 1.63
C VAL A 31 11.13 19.60 0.26
N LEU A 32 11.05 20.80 -0.33
CA LEU A 32 10.50 21.00 -1.66
C LEU A 32 11.38 20.33 -2.74
N ASP A 33 12.70 20.44 -2.62
CA ASP A 33 13.66 19.79 -3.53
C ASP A 33 13.53 18.26 -3.46
N GLY A 34 13.47 17.68 -2.25
CA GLY A 34 13.28 16.24 -2.07
C GLY A 34 11.96 15.74 -2.63
N ALA A 35 10.87 16.48 -2.42
CA ALA A 35 9.58 16.17 -3.02
C ALA A 35 9.61 16.28 -4.56
N GLY A 36 10.35 17.26 -5.09
CA GLY A 36 10.58 17.42 -6.53
C GLY A 36 11.34 16.25 -7.14
N GLU A 37 12.38 15.76 -6.47
CA GLU A 37 13.13 14.58 -6.91
C GLU A 37 12.24 13.34 -6.92
N GLN A 38 11.48 13.12 -5.85
CA GLN A 38 10.54 12.00 -5.75
C GLN A 38 9.44 12.06 -6.82
N MET A 39 8.89 13.24 -7.08
CA MET A 39 7.91 13.44 -8.17
C MET A 39 8.53 13.19 -9.55
N SER A 40 9.77 13.63 -9.76
CA SER A 40 10.49 13.41 -11.02
C SER A 40 10.76 11.94 -11.28
N PHE A 41 11.09 11.17 -10.23
CA PHE A 41 11.26 9.73 -10.29
C PHE A 41 9.94 9.06 -10.69
N TYR A 42 8.83 9.40 -10.04
CA TYR A 42 7.51 8.89 -10.40
C TYR A 42 7.15 9.22 -11.85
N GLY A 43 7.27 10.49 -12.26
CA GLY A 43 6.98 10.90 -13.64
C GLY A 43 7.79 10.13 -14.68
N ARG A 44 9.09 9.89 -14.41
CA ARG A 44 9.94 9.05 -15.27
C ARG A 44 9.45 7.61 -15.31
N THR A 45 9.23 6.98 -14.16
CA THR A 45 8.70 5.61 -14.09
C THR A 45 7.43 5.46 -14.92
N LEU A 46 6.48 6.40 -14.80
CA LEU A 46 5.22 6.36 -15.54
C LEU A 46 5.41 6.52 -17.04
N ALA A 47 6.27 7.43 -17.47
CA ALA A 47 6.59 7.63 -18.89
C ALA A 47 7.20 6.36 -19.52
N TRP A 48 7.90 5.54 -18.74
CA TRP A 48 8.53 4.31 -19.21
C TRP A 48 7.64 3.06 -19.17
N ILE A 49 6.47 3.10 -18.51
CA ILE A 49 5.54 1.95 -18.41
C ILE A 49 5.18 1.38 -19.80
N PRO A 50 4.75 2.18 -20.80
CA PRO A 50 4.32 1.63 -22.10
C PRO A 50 5.44 0.91 -22.83
N LYS A 51 6.65 1.48 -22.79
CA LYS A 51 7.83 0.88 -23.44
C LYS A 51 8.30 -0.39 -22.71
N THR A 52 8.19 -0.39 -21.38
CA THR A 52 8.53 -1.53 -20.52
C THR A 52 7.62 -2.72 -20.79
N LEU A 53 6.31 -2.49 -20.97
CA LEU A 53 5.33 -3.52 -21.31
C LEU A 53 5.64 -4.25 -22.62
N VAL A 54 6.34 -3.60 -23.56
CA VAL A 54 6.68 -4.21 -24.86
C VAL A 54 8.05 -4.90 -24.81
N HIS A 55 9.05 -4.29 -24.16
CA HIS A 55 10.44 -4.75 -24.24
C HIS A 55 10.86 -5.71 -23.12
N TYR A 56 10.18 -5.68 -21.96
CA TYR A 56 10.57 -6.45 -20.77
C TYR A 56 9.48 -7.39 -20.25
N THR A 57 8.62 -7.90 -21.15
CA THR A 57 7.47 -8.78 -20.82
C THR A 57 7.86 -10.00 -19.99
N ARG A 58 9.00 -10.65 -20.30
CA ARG A 58 9.46 -11.83 -19.57
C ARG A 58 9.77 -11.52 -18.11
N GLU A 59 10.38 -10.36 -17.84
CA GLU A 59 10.69 -9.95 -16.48
C GLU A 59 9.43 -9.51 -15.73
N VAL A 60 8.49 -8.83 -16.41
CA VAL A 60 7.16 -8.52 -15.84
C VAL A 60 6.43 -9.80 -15.43
N LEU A 61 6.43 -10.83 -16.28
CA LEU A 61 5.78 -12.11 -15.97
C LEU A 61 6.46 -12.85 -14.82
N ARG A 62 7.79 -12.82 -14.75
CA ARG A 62 8.55 -13.39 -13.64
C ARG A 62 8.20 -12.70 -12.32
N LEU A 63 8.23 -11.37 -12.29
CA LEU A 63 7.87 -10.59 -11.11
C LEU A 63 6.39 -10.76 -10.75
N LEU A 64 5.50 -10.85 -11.73
CA LEU A 64 4.08 -11.10 -11.48
C LEU A 64 3.87 -12.46 -10.81
N ALA A 65 4.57 -13.50 -11.26
CA ALA A 65 4.50 -14.81 -10.62
C ALA A 65 5.04 -14.77 -9.19
N GLU A 66 6.15 -14.07 -8.95
CA GLU A 66 6.71 -13.86 -7.61
C GLU A 66 5.74 -13.11 -6.70
N VAL A 67 5.10 -12.06 -7.19
CA VAL A 67 4.13 -11.26 -6.41
C VAL A 67 2.86 -12.06 -6.12
N ALA A 68 2.32 -12.76 -7.12
CA ALA A 68 1.06 -13.48 -7.00
C ALA A 68 1.21 -14.75 -6.15
N PHE A 69 2.24 -15.56 -6.40
CA PHE A 69 2.39 -16.85 -5.75
C PHE A 69 3.40 -16.84 -4.60
N GLY A 70 4.26 -15.82 -4.49
CA GLY A 70 5.39 -15.86 -3.55
C GLY A 70 6.52 -16.77 -4.07
N SER A 71 7.67 -16.74 -3.39
CA SER A 71 8.82 -17.59 -3.72
C SER A 71 8.79 -18.92 -2.95
N GLY A 72 8.62 -20.04 -3.68
CA GLY A 72 8.78 -21.41 -3.14
C GLY A 72 7.54 -22.06 -2.50
N GLY A 73 7.73 -23.22 -1.86
CA GLY A 73 6.64 -24.09 -1.38
C GLY A 73 5.81 -23.58 -0.19
N LEU A 74 6.23 -22.51 0.49
CA LEU A 74 5.47 -21.84 1.57
C LEU A 74 4.49 -20.75 1.05
N ALA A 75 4.45 -20.57 -0.27
CA ALA A 75 3.58 -19.67 -1.03
C ALA A 75 2.12 -19.58 -0.56
N VAL A 76 1.51 -20.73 -0.21
CA VAL A 76 0.07 -20.81 0.02
C VAL A 76 -0.35 -20.22 1.37
N ILE A 77 0.48 -20.35 2.41
CA ILE A 77 0.16 -19.87 3.77
C ILE A 77 0.94 -18.59 4.11
N GLY A 78 2.22 -18.50 3.72
CA GLY A 78 3.07 -17.35 4.01
C GLY A 78 3.27 -16.39 2.83
N GLY A 79 2.84 -16.75 1.62
CA GLY A 79 2.93 -15.88 0.44
C GLY A 79 1.82 -14.82 0.40
N THR A 80 1.85 -13.98 -0.64
CA THR A 80 0.96 -12.82 -0.79
C THR A 80 -0.52 -13.21 -0.76
N ILE A 81 -0.91 -14.33 -1.38
CA ILE A 81 -2.29 -14.86 -1.34
C ILE A 81 -2.69 -15.20 0.10
N GLY A 82 -1.85 -15.96 0.81
CA GLY A 82 -2.12 -16.39 2.18
C GLY A 82 -2.31 -15.21 3.11
N VAL A 83 -1.40 -14.23 3.06
CA VAL A 83 -1.50 -13.00 3.84
C VAL A 83 -2.76 -12.20 3.48
N MET A 84 -3.06 -12.04 2.18
CA MET A 84 -4.23 -11.31 1.71
C MET A 84 -5.54 -11.93 2.22
N VAL A 85 -5.69 -13.26 2.06
CA VAL A 85 -6.87 -14.02 2.48
C VAL A 85 -7.00 -13.99 4.00
N LEU A 86 -5.93 -14.30 4.73
CA LEU A 86 -5.98 -14.36 6.19
C LEU A 86 -6.22 -12.98 6.82
N MET A 87 -5.49 -11.94 6.39
CA MET A 87 -5.71 -10.58 6.92
C MET A 87 -7.11 -10.07 6.63
N SER A 88 -7.61 -10.25 5.41
CA SER A 88 -8.96 -9.82 5.03
C SER A 88 -10.03 -10.64 5.75
N GLY A 89 -9.85 -11.96 5.87
CA GLY A 89 -10.75 -12.85 6.58
C GLY A 89 -10.85 -12.52 8.07
N PHE A 90 -9.71 -12.38 8.77
CA PHE A 90 -9.71 -11.97 10.18
C PHE A 90 -10.29 -10.58 10.39
N THR A 91 -10.06 -9.65 9.47
CA THR A 91 -10.70 -8.34 9.55
C THR A 91 -12.22 -8.46 9.36
N GLY A 92 -12.67 -9.29 8.42
CA GLY A 92 -14.09 -9.61 8.25
C GLY A 92 -14.72 -10.21 9.51
N VAL A 93 -14.03 -11.14 10.20
CA VAL A 93 -14.46 -11.65 11.51
C VAL A 93 -14.68 -10.50 12.50
N VAL A 94 -13.73 -9.58 12.62
CA VAL A 94 -13.83 -8.45 13.56
C VAL A 94 -15.00 -7.54 13.19
N VAL A 95 -15.17 -7.21 11.91
CA VAL A 95 -16.30 -6.38 11.44
C VAL A 95 -17.65 -7.05 11.69
N GLY A 96 -17.76 -8.37 11.44
CA GLY A 96 -18.97 -9.13 11.73
C GLY A 96 -19.30 -9.19 13.22
N LEU A 97 -18.31 -9.47 14.08
CA LEU A 97 -18.50 -9.53 15.53
C LEU A 97 -18.90 -8.18 16.11
N GLN A 98 -18.14 -7.12 15.79
CA GLN A 98 -18.41 -5.79 16.34
C GLN A 98 -19.66 -5.17 15.74
N GLY A 99 -19.93 -5.42 14.45
CA GLY A 99 -21.15 -4.99 13.80
C GLY A 99 -22.39 -5.61 14.43
N TYR A 100 -22.34 -6.92 14.72
CA TYR A 100 -23.42 -7.60 15.45
C TYR A 100 -23.61 -7.01 16.84
N ALA A 101 -22.53 -6.91 17.64
CA ALA A 101 -22.60 -6.40 19.00
C ALA A 101 -23.12 -4.96 19.09
N ALA A 102 -22.81 -4.12 18.10
CA ALA A 102 -23.32 -2.75 18.03
C ALA A 102 -24.83 -2.71 17.68
N LEU A 103 -25.27 -3.53 16.73
CA LEU A 103 -26.67 -3.56 16.27
C LEU A 103 -27.61 -4.31 17.24
N ASP A 104 -27.08 -5.25 18.00
CA ASP A 104 -27.83 -5.98 19.02
C ASP A 104 -28.31 -5.06 20.15
N GLN A 105 -27.47 -4.09 20.55
CA GLN A 105 -27.82 -3.10 21.58
C GLN A 105 -29.05 -2.26 21.24
N ILE A 106 -29.36 -2.10 19.94
CA ILE A 106 -30.53 -1.35 19.45
C ILE A 106 -31.62 -2.27 18.91
N GLY A 107 -31.51 -3.58 19.12
CA GLY A 107 -32.49 -4.58 18.67
C GLY A 107 -32.53 -4.79 17.15
N SER A 108 -31.57 -4.26 16.39
CA SER A 108 -31.53 -4.31 14.92
C SER A 108 -30.44 -5.23 14.39
N GLN A 109 -30.14 -6.29 15.13
CA GLN A 109 -29.08 -7.24 14.79
C GLN A 109 -29.27 -7.87 13.39
N ALA A 110 -30.48 -7.93 12.83
CA ALA A 110 -30.71 -8.40 11.45
C ALA A 110 -29.98 -7.56 10.37
N LEU A 111 -29.67 -6.29 10.64
CA LEU A 111 -28.91 -5.40 9.74
C LEU A 111 -27.41 -5.68 9.73
N THR A 112 -26.91 -6.70 10.42
CA THR A 112 -25.47 -6.99 10.43
C THR A 112 -24.92 -7.31 9.03
N GLY A 113 -25.75 -7.90 8.17
CA GLY A 113 -25.42 -8.12 6.75
C GLY A 113 -25.13 -6.82 5.99
N PHE A 114 -25.81 -5.72 6.35
CA PHE A 114 -25.54 -4.40 5.77
C PHE A 114 -24.14 -3.91 6.13
N LEU A 115 -23.69 -4.03 7.40
CA LEU A 115 -22.37 -3.56 7.80
C LEU A 115 -21.27 -4.30 7.03
N SER A 116 -21.41 -5.62 6.86
CA SER A 116 -20.47 -6.39 6.06
C SER A 116 -20.49 -5.98 4.57
N ALA A 117 -21.68 -5.80 3.97
CA ALA A 117 -21.79 -5.40 2.57
C ALA A 117 -21.27 -3.96 2.31
N TYR A 118 -21.57 -3.04 3.21
CA TYR A 118 -21.30 -1.61 3.00
C TYR A 118 -19.92 -1.22 3.51
N VAL A 119 -19.60 -1.52 4.76
CA VAL A 119 -18.36 -1.07 5.42
C VAL A 119 -17.15 -1.87 4.91
N ASN A 120 -17.27 -3.20 4.74
CA ASN A 120 -16.15 -3.97 4.21
C ASN A 120 -15.82 -3.56 2.78
N THR A 121 -16.84 -3.45 1.92
CA THR A 121 -16.61 -3.16 0.50
C THR A 121 -16.01 -1.78 0.30
N ARG A 122 -16.52 -0.75 0.98
CA ARG A 122 -16.14 0.64 0.68
C ARG A 122 -14.81 1.04 1.31
N GLU A 123 -14.54 0.58 2.53
CA GLU A 123 -13.42 1.09 3.32
C GLU A 123 -12.49 -0.01 3.82
N VAL A 124 -13.02 -0.99 4.56
CA VAL A 124 -12.16 -1.90 5.34
C VAL A 124 -11.38 -2.86 4.43
N ALA A 125 -12.00 -3.48 3.44
CA ALA A 125 -11.32 -4.41 2.56
C ALA A 125 -10.25 -3.72 1.69
N PRO A 126 -10.50 -2.56 1.05
CA PRO A 126 -9.46 -1.82 0.34
C PRO A 126 -8.25 -1.43 1.21
N LEU A 127 -8.51 -0.93 2.42
CA LEU A 127 -7.45 -0.56 3.35
C LEU A 127 -6.60 -1.77 3.75
N VAL A 128 -7.23 -2.87 4.18
CA VAL A 128 -6.52 -4.08 4.58
C VAL A 128 -5.72 -4.68 3.42
N ALA A 129 -6.28 -4.66 2.21
CA ALA A 129 -5.55 -5.09 1.02
C ALA A 129 -4.31 -4.23 0.76
N GLY A 130 -4.43 -2.90 0.88
CA GLY A 130 -3.29 -1.98 0.80
C GLY A 130 -2.21 -2.28 1.85
N LEU A 131 -2.61 -2.51 3.11
CA LEU A 131 -1.69 -2.89 4.19
C LEU A 131 -0.99 -4.22 3.88
N ALA A 132 -1.74 -5.24 3.44
CA ALA A 132 -1.20 -6.55 3.11
C ALA A 132 -0.19 -6.46 1.95
N LEU A 133 -0.50 -5.69 0.89
CA LEU A 133 0.41 -5.46 -0.24
C LEU A 133 1.68 -4.72 0.18
N SER A 134 1.56 -3.65 0.98
CA SER A 134 2.72 -2.92 1.47
C SER A 134 3.63 -3.82 2.31
N ALA A 135 3.03 -4.62 3.21
CA ALA A 135 3.78 -5.49 4.11
C ALA A 135 4.51 -6.64 3.41
N THR A 136 3.89 -7.24 2.37
CA THR A 136 4.45 -8.41 1.68
C THR A 136 5.25 -8.03 0.44
N VAL A 137 4.57 -7.46 -0.55
CA VAL A 137 5.12 -7.13 -1.86
C VAL A 137 5.97 -5.87 -1.79
N GLY A 138 5.46 -4.82 -1.15
CA GLY A 138 6.14 -3.54 -1.02
C GLY A 138 7.48 -3.67 -0.29
N CYS A 139 7.48 -4.24 0.93
CA CYS A 139 8.69 -4.50 1.70
C CYS A 139 9.70 -5.35 0.92
N GLY A 140 9.23 -6.39 0.23
CA GLY A 140 10.06 -7.22 -0.64
C GLY A 140 10.75 -6.42 -1.75
N PHE A 141 9.99 -5.57 -2.46
CA PHE A 141 10.54 -4.71 -3.50
C PHE A 141 11.55 -3.68 -2.98
N THR A 142 11.26 -3.04 -1.85
CA THR A 142 12.21 -2.11 -1.22
C THR A 142 13.49 -2.82 -0.81
N ALA A 143 13.38 -4.02 -0.21
CA ALA A 143 14.53 -4.81 0.20
C ALA A 143 15.37 -5.30 -0.99
N GLN A 144 14.73 -5.78 -2.06
CA GLN A 144 15.42 -6.23 -3.27
C GLN A 144 16.14 -5.08 -3.97
N LEU A 145 15.44 -3.98 -4.25
CA LEU A 145 16.06 -2.82 -4.90
C LEU A 145 17.17 -2.22 -4.02
N GLY A 146 16.95 -2.17 -2.72
CA GLY A 146 17.96 -1.69 -1.78
C GLY A 146 19.19 -2.58 -1.74
N ALA A 147 19.02 -3.90 -1.76
CA ALA A 147 20.12 -4.86 -1.86
C ALA A 147 20.89 -4.69 -3.18
N MET A 148 20.20 -4.55 -4.30
CA MET A 148 20.82 -4.29 -5.61
C MET A 148 21.59 -2.96 -5.61
N ARG A 149 21.07 -1.92 -4.94
CA ARG A 149 21.73 -0.63 -4.86
C ARG A 149 23.02 -0.69 -4.05
N ILE A 150 23.01 -1.31 -2.87
CA ILE A 150 24.22 -1.40 -2.02
C ILE A 150 25.28 -2.37 -2.57
N SER A 151 24.88 -3.27 -3.46
CA SER A 151 25.77 -4.20 -4.17
C SER A 151 26.27 -3.63 -5.50
N GLU A 152 25.97 -2.36 -5.81
CA GLU A 152 26.35 -1.70 -7.08
C GLU A 152 25.78 -2.40 -8.34
N GLU A 153 24.76 -3.25 -8.20
CA GLU A 153 24.14 -3.96 -9.34
C GLU A 153 23.35 -2.99 -10.23
N ILE A 154 22.77 -1.94 -9.64
CA ILE A 154 22.04 -0.90 -10.40
C ILE A 154 23.02 -0.12 -11.29
N ASP A 155 24.17 0.28 -10.74
CA ASP A 155 25.20 1.02 -11.47
C ASP A 155 25.85 0.12 -12.54
N ALA A 156 26.02 -1.18 -12.26
CA ALA A 156 26.46 -2.16 -13.24
C ALA A 156 25.50 -2.25 -14.45
N LEU A 157 24.18 -2.27 -14.24
CA LEU A 157 23.20 -2.25 -15.32
C LEU A 157 23.33 -1.00 -16.20
N GLU A 158 23.52 0.16 -15.58
CA GLU A 158 23.67 1.43 -16.31
C GLU A 158 24.97 1.47 -17.14
N THR A 159 26.07 0.91 -16.63
CA THR A 159 27.33 0.78 -17.41
C THR A 159 27.20 -0.17 -18.59
N MET A 160 26.31 -1.16 -18.53
CA MET A 160 25.94 -2.02 -19.66
C MET A 160 24.93 -1.39 -20.62
N ALA A 161 24.68 -0.08 -20.51
CA ALA A 161 23.71 0.67 -21.29
C ALA A 161 22.26 0.15 -21.16
N VAL A 162 21.93 -0.54 -20.07
CA VAL A 162 20.57 -0.96 -19.74
C VAL A 162 19.96 0.08 -18.80
N PRO A 163 18.88 0.78 -19.20
CA PRO A 163 18.26 1.77 -18.34
C PRO A 163 17.61 1.09 -17.11
N SER A 164 18.09 1.46 -15.92
CA SER A 164 17.73 0.90 -14.62
C SER A 164 16.25 1.10 -14.24
N ILE A 165 15.71 2.32 -14.40
CA ILE A 165 14.31 2.65 -14.06
C ILE A 165 13.27 1.80 -14.81
N PRO A 166 13.28 1.69 -16.16
CA PRO A 166 12.34 0.83 -16.86
C PRO A 166 12.52 -0.65 -16.51
N PHE A 167 13.76 -1.13 -16.39
CA PHE A 167 14.05 -2.54 -16.17
C PHE A 167 13.72 -3.01 -14.74
N LEU A 168 14.02 -2.20 -13.72
CA LEU A 168 13.86 -2.58 -12.31
C LEU A 168 12.57 -2.05 -11.69
N VAL A 169 12.24 -0.78 -11.93
CA VAL A 169 11.14 -0.11 -11.22
C VAL A 169 9.83 -0.28 -11.98
N SER A 170 9.82 0.03 -13.27
CA SER A 170 8.59 0.03 -14.07
C SER A 170 8.02 -1.38 -14.21
N THR A 171 8.88 -2.40 -14.36
CA THR A 171 8.48 -3.82 -14.37
C THR A 171 7.76 -4.24 -13.08
N ARG A 172 8.26 -3.81 -11.91
CA ARG A 172 7.65 -4.07 -10.59
C ARG A 172 6.31 -3.35 -10.42
N VAL A 173 6.21 -2.10 -10.86
CA VAL A 173 4.95 -1.32 -10.86
C VAL A 173 3.88 -2.04 -11.68
N ILE A 174 4.22 -2.49 -12.89
CA ILE A 174 3.29 -3.23 -13.75
C ILE A 174 2.91 -4.57 -13.13
N ALA A 175 3.91 -5.35 -12.68
CA ALA A 175 3.68 -6.67 -12.11
C ALA A 175 2.76 -6.62 -10.88
N GLY A 176 3.03 -5.70 -9.94
CA GLY A 176 2.20 -5.56 -8.76
C GLY A 176 0.82 -4.97 -9.04
N PHE A 177 0.69 -4.05 -10.03
CA PHE A 177 -0.60 -3.53 -10.47
C PHE A 177 -1.49 -4.63 -11.08
N ILE A 178 -0.93 -5.56 -11.84
CA ILE A 178 -1.71 -6.68 -12.39
C ILE A 178 -1.98 -7.73 -11.30
N ALA A 179 -1.01 -8.02 -10.44
CA ALA A 179 -1.15 -9.04 -9.41
C ALA A 179 -2.21 -8.68 -8.36
N VAL A 180 -2.43 -7.39 -8.05
CA VAL A 180 -3.46 -7.00 -7.08
C VAL A 180 -4.88 -7.38 -7.51
N ILE A 181 -5.14 -7.47 -8.83
CA ILE A 181 -6.47 -7.75 -9.38
C ILE A 181 -7.06 -9.05 -8.80
N PRO A 182 -6.44 -10.23 -9.00
CA PRO A 182 -6.95 -11.46 -8.42
C PRO A 182 -6.78 -11.52 -6.89
N LEU A 183 -5.71 -10.93 -6.35
CA LEU A 183 -5.46 -10.94 -4.90
C LEU A 183 -6.60 -10.24 -4.13
N TYR A 184 -7.05 -9.09 -4.62
CA TYR A 184 -8.10 -8.33 -3.97
C TYR A 184 -9.45 -9.05 -4.01
N VAL A 185 -9.77 -9.72 -5.13
CA VAL A 185 -10.99 -10.55 -5.20
C VAL A 185 -10.98 -11.63 -4.12
N LEU A 186 -9.85 -12.33 -3.95
CA LEU A 186 -9.72 -13.35 -2.91
C LEU A 186 -9.83 -12.76 -1.49
N GLY A 187 -9.21 -11.60 -1.26
CA GLY A 187 -9.31 -10.89 0.01
C GLY A 187 -10.75 -10.49 0.34
N LEU A 188 -11.45 -9.88 -0.61
CA LEU A 188 -12.83 -9.43 -0.45
C LEU A 188 -13.80 -10.60 -0.21
N LEU A 189 -13.68 -11.68 -0.98
CA LEU A 189 -14.48 -12.90 -0.77
C LEU A 189 -14.21 -13.52 0.60
N SER A 190 -12.95 -13.55 1.04
CA SER A 190 -12.59 -14.03 2.36
C SER A 190 -13.22 -13.18 3.48
N ALA A 191 -13.18 -11.86 3.36
CA ALA A 191 -13.80 -10.95 4.33
C ALA A 191 -15.32 -11.15 4.43
N TYR A 192 -16.02 -11.30 3.30
CA TYR A 192 -17.46 -11.57 3.29
C TYR A 192 -17.81 -12.91 3.91
N LEU A 193 -17.09 -13.97 3.52
CA LEU A 193 -17.31 -15.32 4.05
C LEU A 193 -17.08 -15.34 5.56
N ALA A 194 -15.99 -14.75 6.01
CA ALA A 194 -15.64 -14.68 7.42
C ALA A 194 -16.69 -13.91 8.25
N SER A 195 -17.13 -12.75 7.76
CA SER A 195 -18.19 -11.95 8.40
C SER A 195 -19.51 -12.73 8.51
N ARG A 196 -19.89 -13.45 7.43
CA ARG A 196 -21.09 -14.29 7.40
C ARG A 196 -21.00 -15.46 8.37
N VAL A 197 -19.88 -16.18 8.38
CA VAL A 197 -19.67 -17.33 9.27
C VAL A 197 -19.77 -16.90 10.73
N VAL A 198 -19.12 -15.78 11.10
CA VAL A 198 -19.14 -15.31 12.48
C VAL A 198 -20.56 -14.90 12.93
N THR A 199 -21.29 -14.19 12.08
CA THR A 199 -22.63 -13.69 12.43
C THR A 199 -23.68 -14.79 12.46
N THR A 200 -23.58 -15.79 11.57
CA THR A 200 -24.58 -16.86 11.47
C THR A 200 -24.28 -18.02 12.42
N VAL A 201 -23.03 -18.48 12.48
CA VAL A 201 -22.64 -19.67 13.25
C VAL A 201 -22.38 -19.34 14.71
N PHE A 202 -21.63 -18.26 14.99
CA PHE A 202 -21.24 -17.94 16.36
C PHE A 202 -22.30 -17.11 17.09
N ASN A 203 -22.92 -16.13 16.40
CA ASN A 203 -23.95 -15.28 17.00
C ASN A 203 -25.38 -15.80 16.79
N GLY A 204 -25.56 -16.93 16.09
CA GLY A 204 -26.86 -17.60 15.95
C GLY A 204 -27.89 -16.89 15.07
N GLN A 205 -27.48 -15.95 14.22
CA GLN A 205 -28.40 -15.30 13.28
C GLN A 205 -28.84 -16.24 12.16
N SER A 206 -30.08 -16.04 11.69
CA SER A 206 -30.56 -16.70 10.48
C SER A 206 -29.74 -16.26 9.26
N GLY A 207 -29.12 -17.22 8.57
CA GLY A 207 -28.36 -16.98 7.34
C GLY A 207 -29.21 -16.34 6.24
N GLY A 208 -30.50 -16.68 6.15
CA GLY A 208 -31.41 -16.07 5.17
C GLY A 208 -31.63 -14.58 5.41
N SER A 209 -31.73 -14.15 6.68
CA SER A 209 -31.84 -12.74 7.03
C SER A 209 -30.55 -11.99 6.75
N TYR A 210 -29.40 -12.55 7.11
CA TYR A 210 -28.10 -11.96 6.78
C TYR A 210 -27.93 -11.79 5.26
N ASP A 211 -28.21 -12.84 4.48
CA ASP A 211 -28.03 -12.83 3.03
C ASP A 211 -28.99 -11.84 2.34
N HIS A 212 -30.22 -11.68 2.84
CA HIS A 212 -31.16 -10.69 2.33
C HIS A 212 -30.62 -9.26 2.47
N TYR A 213 -30.21 -8.86 3.67
CA TYR A 213 -29.67 -7.53 3.91
C TYR A 213 -28.31 -7.33 3.25
N PHE A 214 -27.47 -8.36 3.19
CA PHE A 214 -26.19 -8.29 2.49
C PHE A 214 -26.38 -7.98 1.00
N ASN A 215 -27.27 -8.71 0.31
CA ASN A 215 -27.52 -8.47 -1.12
C ASN A 215 -28.24 -7.15 -1.39
N LEU A 216 -29.15 -6.73 -0.49
CA LEU A 216 -29.85 -5.46 -0.62
C LEU A 216 -28.90 -4.25 -0.55
N PHE A 217 -27.85 -4.36 0.26
CA PHE A 217 -26.89 -3.29 0.53
C PHE A 217 -25.54 -3.48 -0.16
N LEU A 218 -25.41 -4.43 -1.10
CA LEU A 218 -24.24 -4.61 -1.95
C LEU A 218 -24.55 -4.26 -3.42
N PRO A 219 -24.66 -2.97 -3.78
CA PRO A 219 -24.72 -2.57 -5.18
C PRO A 219 -23.46 -3.07 -5.94
N PRO A 220 -23.60 -3.70 -7.11
CA PRO A 220 -22.45 -4.11 -7.93
C PRO A 220 -21.50 -2.95 -8.27
N ALA A 221 -22.04 -1.72 -8.37
CA ALA A 221 -21.26 -0.52 -8.59
C ALA A 221 -20.27 -0.23 -7.44
N ASP A 222 -20.63 -0.49 -6.19
CA ASP A 222 -19.75 -0.25 -5.04
C ASP A 222 -18.55 -1.20 -5.06
N VAL A 223 -18.75 -2.44 -5.50
CA VAL A 223 -17.67 -3.42 -5.69
C VAL A 223 -16.69 -2.95 -6.76
N LEU A 224 -17.18 -2.42 -7.88
CA LEU A 224 -16.33 -1.88 -8.96
C LEU A 224 -15.53 -0.64 -8.50
N TRP A 225 -16.16 0.28 -7.77
CA TRP A 225 -15.48 1.44 -7.22
C TRP A 225 -14.43 1.07 -6.18
N SER A 226 -14.75 0.09 -5.33
CA SER A 226 -13.81 -0.48 -4.37
C SER A 226 -12.59 -1.09 -5.07
N PHE A 227 -12.81 -1.83 -6.16
CA PHE A 227 -11.75 -2.34 -7.01
C PHE A 227 -10.87 -1.22 -7.57
N GLY A 228 -11.49 -0.15 -8.07
CA GLY A 228 -10.81 1.06 -8.54
C GLY A 228 -9.93 1.70 -7.45
N LYS A 229 -10.44 1.86 -6.22
CA LYS A 229 -9.66 2.37 -5.07
C LYS A 229 -8.41 1.52 -4.83
N VAL A 230 -8.55 0.19 -4.82
CA VAL A 230 -7.42 -0.72 -4.56
C VAL A 230 -6.37 -0.67 -5.66
N LEU A 231 -6.75 -0.52 -6.92
CA LEU A 231 -5.81 -0.33 -8.02
C LEU A 231 -4.97 0.94 -7.83
N VAL A 232 -5.60 2.03 -7.41
CA VAL A 232 -4.89 3.29 -7.09
C VAL A 232 -3.96 3.09 -5.89
N PHE A 233 -4.41 2.42 -4.83
CA PHE A 233 -3.56 2.12 -3.67
C PHE A 233 -2.35 1.28 -4.06
N ALA A 234 -2.55 0.16 -4.76
CA ALA A 234 -1.46 -0.73 -5.17
C ALA A 234 -0.41 0.02 -5.98
N PHE A 235 -0.85 0.84 -6.94
CA PHE A 235 0.04 1.66 -7.75
C PHE A 235 0.89 2.63 -6.92
N VAL A 236 0.25 3.38 -6.00
CA VAL A 236 0.96 4.34 -5.13
C VAL A 236 1.91 3.62 -4.18
N ILE A 237 1.46 2.52 -3.56
CA ILE A 237 2.27 1.70 -2.65
C ILE A 237 3.54 1.25 -3.35
N ILE A 238 3.42 0.63 -4.52
CA ILE A 238 4.57 0.09 -5.24
C ILE A 238 5.54 1.21 -5.65
N LEU A 239 5.03 2.36 -6.13
CA LEU A 239 5.87 3.51 -6.46
C LEU A 239 6.67 4.00 -5.25
N VAL A 240 6.01 4.15 -4.09
CA VAL A 240 6.66 4.56 -2.84
C VAL A 240 7.73 3.55 -2.43
N HIS A 241 7.40 2.26 -2.43
CA HIS A 241 8.34 1.20 -2.07
C HIS A 241 9.53 1.11 -3.02
N CYS A 242 9.31 1.27 -4.32
CA CYS A 242 10.39 1.28 -5.30
C CYS A 242 11.28 2.52 -5.17
N TYR A 243 10.73 3.70 -4.86
CA TYR A 243 11.53 4.90 -4.63
C TYR A 243 12.49 4.71 -3.45
N TYR A 244 11.97 4.34 -2.27
CA TYR A 244 12.83 4.14 -1.10
C TYR A 244 13.85 3.01 -1.28
N GLY A 245 13.51 1.97 -2.07
CA GLY A 245 14.44 0.90 -2.40
C GLY A 245 15.55 1.34 -3.35
N TYR A 246 15.19 2.08 -4.41
CA TYR A 246 16.13 2.55 -5.43
C TYR A 246 17.16 3.53 -4.85
N TYR A 247 16.75 4.36 -3.89
CA TYR A 247 17.60 5.34 -3.23
C TYR A 247 18.12 4.88 -1.85
N ALA A 248 18.09 3.57 -1.56
CA ALA A 248 18.62 3.03 -0.31
C ALA A 248 20.13 3.30 -0.20
N SER A 249 20.60 3.60 1.01
CA SER A 249 22.01 3.90 1.31
C SER A 249 22.36 3.48 2.74
N GLY A 250 23.65 3.37 3.06
CA GLY A 250 24.11 2.99 4.41
C GLY A 250 24.31 1.48 4.61
N GLY A 251 24.60 0.74 3.53
CA GLY A 251 24.87 -0.69 3.57
C GLY A 251 23.64 -1.54 3.93
N PRO A 252 23.83 -2.81 4.37
CA PRO A 252 22.73 -3.73 4.66
C PRO A 252 21.75 -3.23 5.73
N ALA A 253 22.25 -2.54 6.76
CA ALA A 253 21.41 -1.92 7.78
C ALA A 253 20.53 -0.80 7.20
N GLY A 254 21.08 -0.04 6.25
CA GLY A 254 20.37 1.01 5.52
C GLY A 254 19.17 0.52 4.71
N VAL A 255 19.23 -0.71 4.18
CA VAL A 255 18.11 -1.33 3.46
C VAL A 255 16.91 -1.53 4.40
N GLY A 256 17.14 -2.01 5.62
CA GLY A 256 16.07 -2.16 6.63
C GLY A 256 15.44 -0.82 7.02
N VAL A 257 16.26 0.23 7.16
CA VAL A 257 15.78 1.59 7.42
C VAL A 257 14.92 2.10 6.24
N ALA A 258 15.36 1.86 5.00
CA ALA A 258 14.60 2.23 3.81
C ALA A 258 13.24 1.52 3.73
N VAL A 259 13.18 0.22 4.07
CA VAL A 259 11.90 -0.52 4.19
C VAL A 259 10.99 0.14 5.21
N GLY A 260 11.50 0.48 6.41
CA GLY A 260 10.72 1.15 7.44
C GLY A 260 10.27 2.57 7.06
N HIS A 261 11.04 3.28 6.23
CA HIS A 261 10.64 4.59 5.69
C HIS A 261 9.52 4.43 4.65
N ALA A 262 9.65 3.44 3.76
CA ALA A 262 8.68 3.12 2.72
C ALA A 262 7.31 2.76 3.31
N VAL A 263 7.27 1.85 4.29
CA VAL A 263 6.02 1.42 4.94
C VAL A 263 5.33 2.61 5.61
N ARG A 264 6.07 3.43 6.37
CA ARG A 264 5.48 4.60 7.04
C ARG A 264 4.90 5.59 6.03
N ALA A 265 5.63 5.90 4.96
CA ALA A 265 5.16 6.80 3.92
C ALA A 265 3.94 6.22 3.18
N ALA A 266 3.96 4.94 2.84
CA ALA A 266 2.86 4.26 2.17
C ALA A 266 1.59 4.26 3.03
N LEU A 267 1.67 3.92 4.32
CA LEU A 267 0.52 3.90 5.21
C LEU A 267 -0.15 5.28 5.34
N VAL A 268 0.64 6.35 5.48
CA VAL A 268 0.11 7.71 5.55
C VAL A 268 -0.53 8.11 4.22
N LEU A 269 0.13 7.81 3.09
CA LEU A 269 -0.39 8.14 1.76
C LEU A 269 -1.68 7.38 1.45
N ILE A 270 -1.77 6.09 1.78
CA ILE A 270 -3.01 5.30 1.60
C ILE A 270 -4.12 5.88 2.45
N ALA A 271 -3.89 6.20 3.73
CA ALA A 271 -4.93 6.76 4.60
C ALA A 271 -5.48 8.08 4.07
N VAL A 272 -4.59 8.96 3.57
CA VAL A 272 -4.99 10.23 2.95
C VAL A 272 -5.75 9.99 1.63
N LEU A 273 -5.25 9.09 0.79
CA LEU A 273 -5.91 8.74 -0.47
C LEU A 273 -7.28 8.09 -0.25
N ASP A 274 -7.40 7.25 0.77
CA ASP A 274 -8.64 6.60 1.14
C ASP A 274 -9.71 7.62 1.52
N PHE A 275 -9.36 8.60 2.34
CA PHE A 275 -10.24 9.72 2.67
C PHE A 275 -10.70 10.48 1.42
N PHE A 276 -9.78 10.89 0.54
CA PHE A 276 -10.14 11.67 -0.64
C PHE A 276 -10.91 10.87 -1.68
N LEU A 277 -10.54 9.61 -1.93
CA LEU A 277 -11.26 8.74 -2.85
C LEU A 277 -12.64 8.35 -2.30
N GLY A 278 -12.74 8.09 -0.99
CA GLY A 278 -14.01 7.85 -0.32
C GLY A 278 -14.96 9.05 -0.47
N LEU A 279 -14.46 10.28 -0.23
CA LEU A 279 -15.22 11.50 -0.47
C LEU A 279 -15.59 11.69 -1.95
N ALA A 280 -14.67 11.43 -2.88
CA ALA A 280 -14.93 11.62 -4.30
C ALA A 280 -15.97 10.65 -4.86
N ILE A 281 -15.97 9.39 -4.37
CA ILE A 281 -16.84 8.33 -4.89
C ILE A 281 -18.19 8.32 -4.16
N TRP A 282 -18.20 8.47 -2.84
CA TRP A 282 -19.40 8.30 -2.00
C TRP A 282 -19.76 9.53 -1.15
N GLY A 283 -19.00 10.62 -1.20
CA GLY A 283 -19.22 11.79 -0.35
C GLY A 283 -20.49 12.58 -0.67
N THR A 284 -20.96 12.55 -1.92
CA THR A 284 -22.16 13.30 -2.35
C THR A 284 -23.32 12.41 -2.81
N THR A 285 -23.11 11.11 -2.92
CA THR A 285 -24.06 10.16 -3.51
C THR A 285 -24.32 8.99 -2.55
N THR A 286 -25.53 8.92 -1.99
CA THR A 286 -25.99 7.75 -1.25
C THR A 286 -26.55 6.73 -2.25
N THR A 287 -25.75 5.73 -2.61
CA THR A 287 -26.20 4.63 -3.49
C THR A 287 -27.24 3.73 -2.82
N VAL A 288 -27.30 3.72 -1.49
CA VAL A 288 -28.30 2.95 -0.74
C VAL A 288 -29.12 3.89 0.14
N ARG A 289 -30.45 3.78 0.03
CA ARG A 289 -31.41 4.53 0.84
C ARG A 289 -32.10 3.57 1.81
N VAL A 290 -32.11 3.92 3.09
CA VAL A 290 -32.78 3.15 4.16
C VAL A 290 -34.31 3.37 4.16
N GLY A 291 -34.80 4.34 3.39
CA GLY A 291 -36.20 4.51 3.00
C GLY A 291 -36.26 5.08 1.58
N GLY A 292 -37.22 4.62 0.76
CA GLY A 292 -37.30 4.89 -0.69
C GLY A 292 -36.97 6.32 -1.14
#